data_AF-A0A183DND0-F1
#
_entry.id   AF-A0A183DND0-F1
#
_cell.length_a   1.000
_cell.length_b   1.000
_cell.length_c   1.000
_cell.angle_alpha   90.00
_cell.angle_beta   90.00
_cell.angle_gamma   90.00
#
_symmetry.space_group_name_H-M   'P 1'
#
loop_
_entity.id
_entity.type
_entity.pdbx_description
1 polymer ?
#
loop_
_entity_poly.entity_id
_entity_poly.type
_entity_poly.pdbx_seq_one_letter_code
_entity_poly.pdbx_strand_id
1 'polypeptide(L)'
;MSEDELLQALQRMPVITLNGYVRLLSAKYRDRLVTELVDYLDDDEEPGIILESVDAVCLEEALKKNFPSRKIPSQAIDWLIKAHCDVVLDENGTQRYRINEKAVCRSKISQLLRMATCFAYSTFERTVQQILPIGVEFREEYLEGLAFVDNALATGKTIRYLSIDDLPEEPIKR
;
A
#
# COMPACT_ATOMS: atom_id res chain seq x y z
N MET A 1 6.91 22.34 -17.37
CA MET A 1 6.27 21.02 -17.42
C MET A 1 6.06 20.66 -18.89
N SER A 2 6.98 19.87 -19.44
CA SER A 2 6.83 19.23 -20.75
C SER A 2 5.85 18.05 -20.67
N GLU A 3 5.46 17.49 -21.82
CA GLU A 3 4.65 16.27 -21.90
C GLU A 3 5.33 15.09 -21.17
N ASP A 4 6.63 14.91 -21.40
CA ASP A 4 7.41 13.87 -20.73
C ASP A 4 7.45 14.06 -19.21
N GLU A 5 7.63 15.30 -18.74
CA GLU A 5 7.61 15.62 -17.30
C GLU A 5 6.24 15.32 -16.68
N LEU A 6 5.15 15.59 -17.40
CA LEU A 6 3.80 15.28 -16.96
C LEU A 6 3.56 13.76 -16.87
N LEU A 7 3.99 12.99 -17.88
CA LEU A 7 3.85 11.53 -17.87
C LEU A 7 4.64 10.89 -16.73
N GLN A 8 5.86 11.38 -16.46
CA GLN A 8 6.66 10.92 -15.32
C GLN A 8 6.01 11.27 -13.98
N ALA A 9 5.40 12.46 -13.86
CA ALA A 9 4.66 12.83 -12.66
C ALA A 9 3.45 11.91 -12.44
N LEU A 10 2.68 11.63 -13.49
CA LEU A 10 1.52 10.73 -13.44
C LEU A 10 1.90 9.30 -13.02
N GLN A 11 3.05 8.78 -13.47
CA GLN A 11 3.54 7.46 -13.06
C GLN A 11 3.78 7.33 -11.55
N ARG A 12 4.05 8.45 -10.85
CA ARG A 12 4.27 8.48 -9.39
C ARG A 12 2.97 8.67 -8.61
N MET A 13 1.88 8.99 -9.29
CA MET A 13 0.58 9.21 -8.68
C MET A 13 -0.26 7.94 -8.74
N PRO A 14 -1.21 7.74 -7.81
CA PRO A 14 -2.13 6.62 -7.89
C PRO A 14 -3.24 6.87 -8.91
N VAL A 15 -2.87 6.96 -10.18
CA VAL A 15 -3.80 7.22 -11.29
C VAL A 15 -3.93 6.02 -12.20
N ILE A 16 -5.11 5.88 -12.81
CA ILE A 16 -5.41 4.87 -13.84
C ILE A 16 -6.04 5.53 -15.06
N THR A 17 -5.90 4.91 -16.23
CA THR A 17 -6.63 5.32 -17.44
C THR A 17 -7.87 4.45 -17.61
N LEU A 18 -9.05 5.03 -17.48
CA LEU A 18 -10.33 4.33 -17.60
C LEU A 18 -11.23 5.05 -18.60
N ASN A 19 -11.64 4.35 -19.65
CA ASN A 19 -12.46 4.87 -20.75
C ASN A 19 -11.89 6.14 -21.41
N GLY A 20 -10.56 6.20 -21.57
CA GLY A 20 -9.86 7.35 -22.16
C GLY A 20 -9.64 8.53 -21.20
N TYR A 21 -10.03 8.41 -19.93
CA TYR A 21 -9.83 9.45 -18.91
C TYR A 21 -8.84 9.00 -17.85
N VAL A 22 -7.94 9.90 -17.45
CA VAL A 22 -7.10 9.71 -16.27
C VAL A 22 -7.96 9.89 -15.01
N ARG A 23 -7.91 8.92 -14.10
CA ARG A 23 -8.67 8.90 -12.84
C ARG A 23 -7.70 8.73 -11.68
N LEU A 24 -7.77 9.61 -10.69
CA LEU A 24 -7.07 9.45 -9.43
C LEU A 24 -7.82 8.46 -8.53
N LEU A 25 -7.12 7.43 -8.04
CA LEU A 25 -7.66 6.48 -7.07
C LEU A 25 -7.69 7.14 -5.68
N SER A 26 -8.89 7.25 -5.10
CA SER A 26 -9.05 7.81 -3.77
C SER A 26 -8.33 6.96 -2.71
N ALA A 27 -7.86 7.57 -1.63
CA ALA A 27 -7.21 6.85 -0.53
C ALA A 27 -8.06 5.68 -0.02
N LYS A 28 -9.36 5.92 0.21
CA LYS A 28 -10.30 4.86 0.65
C LYS A 28 -10.39 3.69 -0.34
N TYR A 29 -10.36 3.97 -1.65
CA TYR A 29 -10.40 2.90 -2.66
C TYR A 29 -9.11 2.08 -2.66
N ARG A 30 -7.96 2.75 -2.54
CA ARG A 30 -6.64 2.11 -2.42
C ARG A 30 -6.53 1.25 -1.16
N ASP A 31 -6.90 1.80 -0.01
CA ASP A 31 -6.84 1.11 1.28
C ASP A 31 -7.69 -0.18 1.26
N ARG A 32 -8.85 -0.13 0.57
CA ARG A 32 -9.67 -1.31 0.35
C ARG A 32 -8.93 -2.35 -0.49
N LEU A 33 -8.42 -1.98 -1.66
CA LEU A 33 -7.70 -2.91 -2.53
C LEU A 33 -6.49 -3.56 -1.85
N VAL A 34 -5.74 -2.79 -1.07
CA VAL A 34 -4.61 -3.31 -0.28
C VAL A 34 -5.11 -4.26 0.81
N THR A 35 -6.25 -3.98 1.44
CA THR A 35 -6.84 -4.89 2.43
C THR A 35 -7.24 -6.21 1.77
N GLU A 36 -7.93 -6.18 0.62
CA GLU A 36 -8.26 -7.41 -0.10
C GLU A 36 -7.01 -8.21 -0.50
N LEU A 37 -5.96 -7.53 -0.99
CA LEU A 37 -4.70 -8.19 -1.33
C LEU A 37 -4.08 -8.88 -0.11
N VAL A 38 -4.03 -8.21 1.05
CA VAL A 38 -3.51 -8.79 2.28
C VAL A 38 -4.35 -9.99 2.71
N ASP A 39 -5.67 -9.89 2.65
CA ASP A 39 -6.57 -10.98 3.02
C ASP A 39 -6.36 -12.20 2.12
N TYR A 40 -6.14 -12.02 0.81
CA TYR A 40 -5.85 -13.12 -0.12
C TYR A 40 -4.47 -13.76 0.06
N LEU A 41 -3.47 -13.01 0.52
CA LEU A 41 -2.14 -13.56 0.78
C LEU A 41 -2.16 -14.62 1.91
N ASP A 42 -3.14 -14.51 2.80
CA ASP A 42 -3.34 -15.42 3.93
C ASP A 42 -4.48 -16.43 3.66
N ASP A 43 -5.04 -16.45 2.46
CA ASP A 43 -6.17 -17.32 2.09
C ASP A 43 -5.69 -18.58 1.34
N ASP A 44 -5.80 -19.73 2.02
CA ASP A 44 -5.48 -21.04 1.45
C ASP A 44 -6.35 -21.40 0.23
N GLU A 45 -7.51 -20.75 0.03
CA GLU A 45 -8.37 -20.94 -1.15
C GLU A 45 -7.82 -20.25 -2.41
N GLU A 46 -6.84 -19.36 -2.28
CA GLU A 46 -6.28 -18.57 -3.38
C GLU A 46 -4.77 -18.83 -3.57
N PRO A 47 -4.33 -20.07 -3.90
CA PRO A 47 -2.91 -20.46 -3.95
C PRO A 47 -2.08 -19.75 -5.02
N GLY A 48 -2.72 -19.04 -5.94
CA GLY A 48 -2.05 -18.18 -6.93
C GLY A 48 -1.65 -16.80 -6.40
N ILE A 49 -1.97 -16.49 -5.15
CA ILE A 49 -1.73 -15.20 -4.51
C ILE A 49 -0.96 -15.44 -3.22
N ILE A 50 0.36 -15.54 -3.33
CA ILE A 50 1.26 -15.72 -2.18
C ILE A 50 2.37 -14.67 -2.18
N LEU A 51 3.06 -14.50 -1.04
CA LEU A 51 4.12 -13.48 -0.90
C LEU A 51 5.18 -13.56 -2.01
N GLU A 52 5.59 -14.78 -2.37
CA GLU A 52 6.64 -15.03 -3.36
C GLU A 52 6.17 -14.93 -4.81
N SER A 53 4.86 -15.02 -5.05
CA SER A 53 4.28 -15.08 -6.38
C SER A 53 2.81 -14.66 -6.35
N VAL A 54 2.53 -13.50 -6.93
CA VAL A 54 1.18 -12.98 -7.16
C VAL A 54 0.87 -13.11 -8.64
N ASP A 55 -0.01 -14.05 -8.98
CA ASP A 55 -0.54 -14.15 -10.34
C ASP A 55 -1.65 -13.10 -10.56
N ALA A 56 -1.50 -12.31 -11.61
CA ALA A 56 -2.42 -11.21 -11.90
C ALA A 56 -3.82 -11.69 -12.29
N VAL A 57 -3.91 -12.84 -12.97
CA VAL A 57 -5.18 -13.44 -13.39
C VAL A 57 -5.90 -14.01 -12.17
N CYS A 58 -5.19 -14.75 -11.31
CA CYS A 58 -5.75 -15.27 -10.06
C CYS A 58 -6.26 -14.13 -9.17
N LEU A 59 -5.50 -13.04 -9.02
CA LEU A 59 -5.93 -11.86 -8.26
C LEU A 59 -7.19 -11.21 -8.86
N GLU A 60 -7.27 -11.11 -10.18
CA GLU A 60 -8.47 -10.58 -10.85
C GLU A 60 -9.69 -11.48 -10.66
N GLU A 61 -9.53 -12.80 -10.73
CA GLU A 61 -10.59 -13.78 -10.50
C GLU A 61 -11.07 -13.77 -9.05
N ALA A 62 -10.16 -13.76 -8.07
CA ALA A 62 -10.48 -13.67 -6.65
C ALA A 62 -11.28 -12.38 -6.33
N LEU A 63 -10.83 -11.24 -6.86
CA LEU A 63 -11.54 -9.96 -6.69
C LEU A 63 -12.93 -9.97 -7.31
N LYS A 64 -13.12 -10.60 -8.47
CA LYS A 64 -14.44 -10.74 -9.12
C LYS A 64 -15.35 -11.70 -8.35
N LYS A 65 -14.82 -12.82 -7.87
CA LYS A 65 -15.51 -13.86 -7.10
C LYS A 65 -16.06 -13.29 -5.78
N ASN A 66 -15.23 -12.59 -5.01
CA ASN A 66 -15.60 -12.09 -3.69
C ASN A 66 -16.36 -10.75 -3.74
N PHE A 67 -16.28 -10.02 -4.86
CA PHE A 67 -17.00 -8.74 -5.04
C PHE A 67 -17.77 -8.65 -6.36
N PRO A 68 -18.75 -9.53 -6.62
CA PRO A 68 -19.44 -9.61 -7.92
C PRO A 68 -20.24 -8.34 -8.25
N SER A 69 -20.68 -7.59 -7.24
CA SER A 69 -21.38 -6.31 -7.41
C SER A 69 -20.45 -5.12 -7.67
N ARG A 70 -19.15 -5.27 -7.42
CA ARG A 70 -18.16 -4.20 -7.58
C ARG A 70 -17.38 -4.44 -8.86
N LYS A 71 -17.61 -3.60 -9.87
CA LYS A 71 -16.77 -3.59 -11.07
C LYS A 71 -15.43 -2.94 -10.73
N ILE A 72 -14.46 -3.76 -10.33
CA ILE A 72 -13.06 -3.34 -10.18
C ILE A 72 -12.44 -3.33 -11.58
N PRO A 73 -11.99 -2.17 -12.09
CA PRO A 73 -11.34 -2.11 -13.40
C PRO A 73 -10.00 -2.86 -13.37
N SER A 74 -9.65 -3.58 -14.44
CA SER A 74 -8.36 -4.25 -14.56
C SER A 74 -7.18 -3.29 -14.36
N GLN A 75 -7.32 -2.03 -14.79
CA GLN A 75 -6.29 -1.00 -14.59
C GLN A 75 -6.05 -0.68 -13.11
N ALA A 76 -7.04 -0.87 -12.25
CA ALA A 76 -6.88 -0.71 -10.81
C ALA A 76 -6.12 -1.90 -10.18
N ILE A 77 -6.28 -3.10 -10.76
CA ILE A 77 -5.54 -4.30 -10.36
C ILE A 77 -4.09 -4.17 -10.82
N ASP A 78 -3.87 -3.73 -12.06
CA ASP A 78 -2.53 -3.41 -12.57
C ASP A 78 -1.81 -2.37 -11.70
N TRP A 79 -2.55 -1.33 -11.28
CA TRP A 79 -2.01 -0.34 -10.33
C TRP A 79 -1.66 -0.97 -8.99
N LEU A 80 -2.53 -1.84 -8.45
CA LEU A 80 -2.31 -2.51 -7.17
C LEU A 80 -1.03 -3.34 -7.20
N ILE A 81 -0.86 -4.17 -8.24
CA ILE A 81 0.34 -4.99 -8.46
C ILE A 81 1.58 -4.11 -8.61
N LYS A 82 1.55 -3.10 -9.49
CA LYS A 82 2.70 -2.20 -9.71
C LYS A 82 3.12 -1.43 -8.45
N ALA A 83 2.16 -1.10 -7.58
CA ALA A 83 2.41 -0.34 -6.37
C ALA A 83 2.90 -1.20 -5.20
N HIS A 84 2.65 -2.51 -5.20
CA HIS A 84 2.87 -3.39 -4.05
C HIS A 84 3.67 -4.65 -4.36
N CYS A 85 4.09 -4.85 -5.61
CA CYS A 85 4.90 -5.98 -6.02
C CYS A 85 6.16 -5.52 -6.75
N ASP A 86 7.24 -6.27 -6.54
CA ASP A 86 8.45 -6.19 -7.35
C ASP A 86 8.35 -7.17 -8.53
N VAL A 87 8.88 -6.76 -9.68
CA VAL A 87 8.94 -7.60 -10.87
C VAL A 87 10.16 -8.52 -10.76
N VAL A 88 9.93 -9.83 -10.85
CA VAL A 88 10.97 -10.85 -10.82
C VAL A 88 10.87 -11.70 -12.08
N LEU A 89 11.99 -12.08 -12.68
CA LEU A 89 12.01 -13.02 -13.79
C LEU A 89 12.26 -14.43 -13.25
N ASP A 90 11.48 -15.40 -13.71
CA ASP A 90 11.77 -16.81 -13.42
C ASP A 90 12.89 -17.35 -14.30
N GLU A 91 13.29 -18.60 -14.06
CA GLU A 91 14.37 -19.29 -14.77
C GLU A 91 14.12 -19.38 -16.30
N ASN A 92 12.86 -19.28 -16.73
CA ASN A 92 12.45 -19.31 -18.13
C ASN A 92 12.32 -17.90 -18.73
N GLY A 93 12.63 -16.84 -17.97
CA GLY A 93 12.47 -15.45 -18.38
C GLY A 93 11.01 -14.96 -18.34
N THR A 94 10.10 -15.70 -17.71
CA THR A 94 8.71 -15.29 -17.55
C THR A 94 8.60 -14.32 -16.38
N GLN A 95 7.86 -13.22 -16.60
CA GLN A 95 7.64 -12.22 -15.57
C GLN A 95 6.71 -12.76 -14.48
N ARG A 96 7.16 -12.66 -13.23
CA ARG A 96 6.38 -12.91 -12.01
C ARG A 96 6.39 -11.68 -11.12
N TYR A 97 5.45 -11.64 -10.19
CA TYR A 97 5.33 -10.55 -9.22
C TYR A 97 5.53 -11.11 -7.82
N ARG A 98 6.46 -10.55 -7.05
CA ARG A 98 6.65 -10.86 -5.63
C ARG A 98 6.15 -9.68 -4.81
N ILE A 99 5.53 -9.92 -3.66
CA ILE A 99 5.13 -8.84 -2.75
C ILE A 99 6.34 -8.01 -2.32
N ASN A 100 6.22 -6.71 -2.49
CA ASN A 100 7.12 -5.73 -1.91
C ASN A 100 6.65 -5.46 -0.46
N GLU A 101 7.29 -6.11 0.50
CA GLU A 101 6.95 -6.03 1.92
C GLU A 101 6.88 -4.58 2.42
N LYS A 102 7.86 -3.75 2.01
CA LYS A 102 7.93 -2.34 2.41
C LYS A 102 6.70 -1.58 1.89
N ALA A 103 6.30 -1.81 0.65
CA ALA A 103 5.14 -1.13 0.06
C ALA A 103 3.82 -1.53 0.75
N VAL A 104 3.58 -2.83 0.93
CA VAL A 104 2.39 -3.33 1.63
C VAL A 104 2.35 -2.84 3.08
N CYS A 105 3.46 -2.99 3.81
CA CYS A 105 3.54 -2.57 5.19
C CYS A 105 3.30 -1.06 5.35
N ARG A 106 3.93 -0.23 4.49
CA ARG A 106 3.70 1.22 4.48
C ARG A 106 2.25 1.57 4.19
N SER A 107 1.59 0.91 3.24
CA SER A 107 0.18 1.14 2.95
C SER A 107 -0.71 0.81 4.16
N LYS A 108 -0.48 -0.31 4.85
CA LYS A 108 -1.25 -0.70 6.06
C LYS A 108 -0.97 0.22 7.25
N ILE A 109 0.29 0.61 7.48
CA ILE A 109 0.66 1.61 8.50
C ILE A 109 -0.02 2.94 8.19
N SER A 110 0.03 3.39 6.94
CA SER A 110 -0.58 4.64 6.51
C SER A 110 -2.09 4.63 6.73
N GLN A 111 -2.76 3.52 6.41
CA GLN A 111 -4.18 3.30 6.69
C GLN A 111 -4.46 3.41 8.19
N LEU A 112 -3.71 2.71 9.04
CA LEU A 112 -3.89 2.70 10.49
C LEU A 112 -3.66 4.10 11.11
N LEU A 113 -2.55 4.76 10.75
CA LEU A 113 -2.20 6.06 11.32
C LEU A 113 -3.16 7.17 10.90
N ARG A 114 -3.82 7.07 9.74
CA ARG A 114 -4.87 8.02 9.34
C ARG A 114 -6.17 7.87 10.14
N MET A 115 -6.37 6.76 10.86
CA MET A 115 -7.60 6.51 11.62
C MET A 115 -7.62 7.17 13.00
N ALA A 116 -6.47 7.63 13.51
CA ALA A 116 -6.40 8.31 14.79
C ALA A 116 -5.38 9.45 14.77
N THR A 117 -5.52 10.39 15.69
CA THR A 117 -4.60 11.54 15.80
C THR A 117 -3.22 11.15 16.33
N CYS A 118 -3.15 10.15 17.21
CA CYS A 118 -1.92 9.67 17.85
C CYS A 118 -2.15 8.27 18.46
N PHE A 119 -1.10 7.44 18.48
CA PHE A 119 -1.07 6.14 19.13
C PHE A 119 0.06 6.05 20.16
N ALA A 120 -0.15 5.30 21.23
CA ALA A 120 0.96 4.75 22.00
C ALA A 120 1.74 3.77 21.10
N TYR A 121 3.07 3.86 21.07
CA TYR A 121 3.89 3.11 20.13
C TYR A 121 3.72 1.58 20.26
N SER A 122 3.62 1.08 21.50
CA SER A 122 3.42 -0.35 21.76
C SER A 122 2.07 -0.88 21.28
N THR A 123 1.02 -0.06 21.34
CA THR A 123 -0.29 -0.40 20.77
C THR A 123 -0.22 -0.40 19.25
N PHE A 124 0.43 0.61 18.67
CA PHE A 124 0.67 0.69 17.23
C PHE A 124 1.40 -0.55 16.70
N GLU A 125 2.53 -0.93 17.29
CA GLU A 125 3.31 -2.09 16.84
C GLU A 125 2.47 -3.38 16.85
N ARG A 126 1.73 -3.60 17.93
CA ARG A 126 0.84 -4.78 18.04
C ARG A 126 -0.24 -4.76 16.98
N THR A 127 -0.88 -3.61 16.76
CA THR A 127 -1.96 -3.50 15.76
C THR A 127 -1.42 -3.65 14.34
N VAL A 128 -0.25 -3.11 14.03
CA VAL A 128 0.40 -3.30 12.72
C VAL A 128 0.65 -4.78 12.47
N GLN A 129 1.24 -5.50 13.42
CA GLN A 129 1.52 -6.93 13.23
C GLN A 129 0.25 -7.77 13.00
N GLN A 130 -0.90 -7.33 13.50
CA GLN A 130 -2.19 -8.01 13.32
C GLN A 130 -2.85 -7.75 11.96
N ILE A 131 -2.44 -6.71 11.23
CA ILE A 131 -3.04 -6.32 9.95
C ILE A 131 -2.11 -6.54 8.75
N LEU A 132 -0.92 -7.09 8.99
CA LEU A 132 0.02 -7.51 7.95
C LEU A 132 -0.23 -8.97 7.59
N PRO A 133 0.04 -9.37 6.34
CA PRO A 133 -0.06 -10.76 5.94
C PRO A 133 0.99 -11.61 6.67
N ILE A 134 0.69 -12.90 6.84
CA ILE A 134 1.56 -13.88 7.49
C ILE A 134 2.90 -13.92 6.76
N GLY A 135 4.00 -13.81 7.52
CA GLY A 135 5.36 -13.80 6.98
C GLY A 135 5.91 -12.40 6.68
N VAL A 136 5.09 -11.35 6.74
CA VAL A 136 5.56 -9.96 6.65
C VAL A 136 5.74 -9.35 8.03
N GLU A 137 6.91 -8.77 8.26
CA GLU A 137 7.27 -8.13 9.53
C GLU A 137 7.41 -6.61 9.38
N PHE A 138 6.95 -5.90 10.41
CA PHE A 138 7.18 -4.46 10.53
C PHE A 138 8.65 -4.16 10.82
N ARG A 139 9.22 -3.17 10.12
CA ARG A 139 10.55 -2.59 10.40
C ARG A 139 10.43 -1.10 10.62
N GLU A 140 11.14 -0.55 11.60
CA GLU A 140 11.06 0.89 11.93
C GLU A 140 11.41 1.80 10.73
N GLU A 141 12.32 1.38 9.86
CA GLU A 141 12.68 2.08 8.61
C GLU A 141 11.48 2.29 7.66
N TYR A 142 10.42 1.50 7.79
CA TYR A 142 9.20 1.69 7.00
C TYR A 142 8.39 2.91 7.46
N LEU A 143 8.70 3.52 8.61
CA LEU A 143 8.09 4.76 9.08
C LEU A 143 8.67 6.03 8.45
N GLU A 144 9.82 5.94 7.78
CA GLU A 144 10.52 7.09 7.21
C GLU A 144 9.62 7.86 6.22
N GLY A 145 9.47 9.16 6.49
CA GLY A 145 8.60 10.05 5.70
C GLY A 145 7.09 9.73 5.79
N LEU A 146 6.68 8.82 6.66
CA LEU A 146 5.29 8.38 6.82
C LEU A 146 4.70 8.76 8.19
N ALA A 147 5.52 8.74 9.22
CA ALA A 147 5.08 8.97 10.59
C ALA A 147 6.07 9.82 11.38
N PHE A 148 5.55 10.52 12.38
CA PHE A 148 6.35 11.20 13.40
C PHE A 148 6.30 10.38 14.69
N VAL A 149 7.46 9.96 15.15
CA VAL A 149 7.64 9.23 16.41
C VAL A 149 8.18 10.20 17.45
N ASP A 150 7.47 10.34 18.56
CA ASP A 150 7.87 11.19 19.69
C ASP A 150 8.16 10.33 20.91
N ASN A 151 9.10 10.76 21.75
CA ASN A 151 9.40 10.11 23.02
C ASN A 151 9.54 11.16 24.12
N ALA A 152 8.42 11.43 24.80
CA ALA A 152 8.36 12.40 25.88
C ALA A 152 8.29 11.70 27.25
N LEU A 153 8.96 12.28 28.25
CA LEU A 153 8.96 11.76 29.63
C LEU A 153 7.55 11.58 30.22
N ALA A 154 6.60 12.44 29.86
CA ALA A 154 5.25 12.42 30.43
C ALA A 154 4.30 11.42 29.76
N THR A 155 4.45 11.17 28.45
CA THR A 155 3.51 10.38 27.64
C THR A 155 4.11 9.09 27.07
N GLY A 156 5.42 8.90 27.21
CA GLY A 156 6.17 7.79 26.62
C GLY A 156 6.33 7.91 25.10
N LYS A 157 6.71 6.79 24.46
CA LYS A 157 6.89 6.69 23.00
C LYS A 157 5.51 6.68 22.32
N THR A 158 5.28 7.65 21.43
CA THR A 158 4.03 7.80 20.67
C THR A 158 4.31 7.95 19.18
N ILE A 159 3.30 7.73 18.35
CA ILE A 159 3.40 7.83 16.88
C ILE A 159 2.14 8.43 16.29
N ARG A 160 2.31 9.29 15.27
CA ARG A 160 1.22 9.91 14.51
C ARG A 160 1.54 9.96 13.03
N TYR A 161 0.51 10.02 12.19
CA TYR A 161 0.66 10.19 10.75
C TYR A 161 1.37 11.51 10.43
N LEU A 162 2.34 11.46 9.52
CA LEU A 162 3.00 12.65 8.98
C LEU A 162 2.36 12.99 7.62
N SER A 163 1.42 13.92 7.64
CA SER A 163 0.88 14.48 6.40
C SER A 163 1.85 15.50 5.83
N ILE A 164 2.34 15.25 4.62
CA ILE A 164 3.23 16.19 3.91
C ILE A 164 2.50 17.51 3.64
N ASP A 165 1.19 17.44 3.39
CA ASP A 165 0.34 18.61 3.13
C ASP A 165 0.19 19.52 4.36
N ASP A 166 0.40 18.97 5.57
CA ASP A 166 0.32 19.71 6.82
C ASP A 166 1.70 20.29 7.24
N LEU A 167 2.76 19.99 6.50
CA LEU A 167 4.10 20.49 6.81
C LEU A 167 4.26 21.95 6.37
N PRO A 168 4.91 22.79 7.19
CA PRO A 168 5.26 24.15 6.79
C PRO A 168 6.09 24.20 5.50
N GLU A 169 5.78 25.17 4.64
CA GLU A 169 6.51 25.41 3.40
C GLU A 169 7.92 25.94 3.66
N GLU A 170 8.09 26.75 4.71
CA GLU A 170 9.36 27.32 5.11
C GLU A 170 10.27 26.24 5.73
N PRO A 171 11.49 26.01 5.19
CA PRO A 171 12.40 24.97 5.68
C PRO A 171 12.77 25.09 7.17
N ILE A 172 12.75 26.31 7.73
CA ILE A 172 13.07 26.56 9.14
C ILE A 172 11.90 26.16 10.05
N LYS A 173 10.67 26.22 9.54
CA LYS A 173 9.45 25.88 10.28
C LYS A 173 9.03 24.42 10.11
N ARG A 174 9.56 23.75 9.08
CA ARG A 174 9.30 22.34 8.77
C ARG A 174 10.06 21.41 9.70
#